data_AF-B2JPM1-F1
#
_entry.id   AF-B2JPM1-F1
#
_cell.length_a   1.000
_cell.length_b   1.000
_cell.length_c   1.000
_cell.angle_alpha   90.00
_cell.angle_beta   90.00
_cell.angle_gamma   90.00
#
_symmetry.space_group_name_H-M   'P 1'
#
loop_
_entity.id
_entity.type
_entity.pdbx_description
1 polymer ?
#
loop_
_entity_poly.entity_id
_entity_poly.type
_entity_poly.pdbx_seq_one_letter_code
_entity_poly.pdbx_strand_id
1 'polypeptide(L)'
;MTPERFRAIVDAYGADPRHWPAAERAAASAWAELNRSEADALLAQAVQLDQWLASDAEAAPAPALVERIVASAPARRRSRWLWLAWPGGRSRRAGWWWSGAAFAGVGLIGGVAGALAVSFFLVTGSASPGPESSYLTTGFGGTAADWSGE
;
A
#
# COMPACT_ATOMS: atom_id res chain seq x y z
N MET A 1 8.22 9.38 22.28
CA MET A 1 8.64 8.00 22.63
C MET A 1 9.31 8.05 24.00
N THR A 2 9.12 7.06 24.87
CA THR A 2 9.90 6.97 26.12
C THR A 2 11.24 6.27 25.84
N PRO A 3 12.31 6.54 26.61
CA PRO A 3 13.60 5.88 26.44
C PRO A 3 13.49 4.35 26.58
N GLU A 4 12.66 3.86 27.50
CA GLU A 4 12.43 2.42 27.69
C GLU A 4 11.81 1.78 26.45
N ARG A 5 10.87 2.48 25.79
CA ARG A 5 10.23 1.97 24.58
C ARG A 5 11.21 1.96 23.41
N PHE A 6 12.04 2.99 23.27
CA PHE A 6 13.10 3.02 22.27
C PHE A 6 14.08 1.86 22.48
N ARG A 7 14.55 1.65 23.71
CA ARG A 7 15.41 0.53 24.06
C ARG A 7 14.78 -0.83 23.72
N ALA A 8 13.51 -1.03 24.07
CA ALA A 8 12.79 -2.26 23.74
C ALA A 8 12.68 -2.51 22.22
N ILE A 9 12.59 -1.45 21.41
CA ILE A 9 12.60 -1.56 19.95
C ILE A 9 14.00 -1.96 19.47
N VAL A 10 15.06 -1.31 19.93
CA VAL A 10 16.44 -1.63 19.54
C VAL A 10 16.83 -3.04 19.97
N ASP A 11 16.48 -3.45 21.19
CA ASP A 11 16.76 -4.79 21.72
C ASP A 11 16.04 -5.90 20.92
N ALA A 12 14.83 -5.62 20.40
CA ALA A 12 14.03 -6.61 19.67
C ALA A 12 14.29 -6.64 18.15
N TYR A 13 14.62 -5.50 17.54
CA TYR A 13 14.70 -5.34 16.08
C TYR A 13 16.09 -4.95 15.58
N GLY A 14 17.05 -4.74 16.48
CA GLY A 14 18.43 -4.37 16.14
C GLY A 14 18.60 -2.89 15.79
N ALA A 15 19.78 -2.56 15.28
CA ALA A 15 20.19 -1.18 15.05
C ALA A 15 19.59 -0.54 13.79
N ASP A 16 19.16 -1.33 12.81
CA ASP A 16 18.64 -0.80 11.53
C ASP A 16 17.18 -0.32 11.67
N PRO A 17 16.90 0.99 11.48
CA PRO A 17 15.56 1.54 11.57
C PRO A 17 14.54 0.93 10.59
N ARG A 18 15.00 0.29 9.51
CA ARG A 18 14.13 -0.37 8.53
C ARG A 18 13.41 -1.58 9.11
N HIS A 19 14.01 -2.25 10.10
CA HIS A 19 13.41 -3.39 10.77
C HIS A 19 12.46 -2.99 11.90
N TRP A 20 12.49 -1.74 12.34
CA TRP A 20 11.61 -1.27 13.41
C TRP A 20 10.13 -1.31 13.01
N PRO A 21 9.22 -1.49 14.00
CA PRO A 21 7.77 -1.49 13.76
C PRO A 21 7.31 -0.24 13.01
N ALA A 22 6.55 -0.43 11.93
CA ALA A 22 6.15 0.68 11.06
C ALA A 22 5.41 1.81 11.79
N ALA A 23 4.56 1.46 12.77
CA ALA A 23 3.79 2.42 13.56
C ALA A 23 4.67 3.30 14.46
N GLU A 24 5.83 2.80 14.87
CA GLU A 24 6.71 3.45 15.86
C GLU A 24 8.01 3.96 15.27
N ARG A 25 8.37 3.55 14.04
CA ARG A 25 9.63 3.90 13.37
C ARG A 25 9.87 5.41 13.34
N ALA A 26 8.89 6.19 12.91
CA ALA A 26 9.03 7.65 12.83
C ALA A 26 9.28 8.28 14.22
N ALA A 27 8.56 7.81 15.24
CA ALA A 27 8.73 8.29 16.61
C ALA A 27 10.07 7.85 17.23
N ALA A 28 10.55 6.65 16.91
CA ALA A 28 11.84 6.14 17.36
C ALA A 28 13.00 6.88 16.69
N SER A 29 12.92 7.13 15.38
CA SER A 29 13.92 7.91 14.65
C SER A 29 13.99 9.35 15.15
N ALA A 30 12.84 10.01 15.33
CA ALA A 30 12.80 11.36 15.92
C ALA A 30 13.38 11.39 17.34
N TRP A 31 13.12 10.36 18.15
CA TRP A 31 13.70 10.26 19.49
C TRP A 31 15.22 10.11 19.44
N ALA A 32 15.74 9.28 18.51
CA ALA A 32 17.18 9.09 18.33
C ALA A 32 17.89 10.36 17.85
N GLU A 33 17.24 11.16 17.00
CA GLU A 33 17.77 12.45 16.55
C GLU A 33 17.82 13.48 17.68
N LEU A 34 16.80 13.52 18.54
CA LEU A 34 16.73 14.43 19.68
C LEU A 34 17.65 14.02 20.84
N ASN A 35 17.92 12.72 21.01
CA ASN A 35 18.70 12.15 22.12
C ASN A 35 19.94 11.42 21.60
N ARG A 36 20.70 12.06 20.70
CA ARG A 36 21.78 11.42 19.94
C ARG A 36 22.80 10.68 20.82
N SER A 37 23.25 11.26 21.94
CA SER A 37 24.23 10.60 22.81
C SER A 37 23.73 9.29 23.42
N GLU A 38 22.48 9.26 23.88
CA GLU A 38 21.86 8.08 24.47
C GLU A 38 21.50 7.05 23.39
N ALA A 39 20.97 7.51 22.28
CA ALA A 39 20.64 6.68 21.13
C ALA A 39 21.89 6.00 20.55
N ASP A 40 22.98 6.74 20.36
CA ASP A 40 24.24 6.20 19.83
C ASP A 40 24.81 5.11 20.75
N ALA A 41 24.72 5.28 22.07
CA ALA A 41 25.18 4.27 23.04
C ALA A 41 24.36 2.98 22.99
N LEU A 42 23.04 3.07 22.78
CA LEU A 42 22.16 1.91 22.62
C LEU A 42 22.36 1.24 21.25
N LEU A 43 22.43 2.05 20.19
CA LEU A 43 22.61 1.55 18.82
C LEU A 43 23.99 0.91 18.62
N ALA A 44 25.06 1.45 19.20
CA ALA A 44 26.40 0.88 19.08
C ALA A 44 26.47 -0.57 19.59
N GLN A 45 25.79 -0.87 20.70
CA GLN A 45 25.70 -2.23 21.24
C GLN A 45 24.97 -3.17 20.27
N ALA A 46 23.83 -2.72 19.71
CA ALA A 46 23.08 -3.50 18.73
C ALA A 46 23.86 -3.68 17.41
N VAL A 47 24.54 -2.65 16.91
CA VAL A 47 25.40 -2.71 15.71
C VAL A 47 26.50 -3.74 15.89
N GLN A 48 27.15 -3.80 17.05
CA GLN A 48 28.21 -4.76 17.31
C GLN A 48 27.70 -6.20 17.23
N LEU A 49 26.53 -6.47 17.83
CA LEU A 49 25.89 -7.79 17.76
C LEU A 49 25.48 -8.12 16.32
N ASP A 50 24.84 -7.18 15.63
CA ASP A 50 24.39 -7.35 14.25
C ASP A 50 25.56 -7.66 13.31
N GLN A 51 26.71 -6.98 13.50
CA GLN A 51 27.94 -7.24 12.74
C GLN A 51 28.54 -8.61 13.04
N TRP A 52 28.55 -9.03 14.31
CA TRP A 52 29.04 -10.34 14.69
C TRP A 52 28.18 -11.45 14.07
N LEU A 53 26.86 -11.30 14.10
CA LEU A 53 25.93 -12.24 13.45
C LEU A 53 26.08 -12.22 11.93
N ALA A 54 26.23 -11.05 11.31
CA ALA A 54 26.42 -10.93 9.87
C ALA A 54 27.76 -11.50 9.39
N SER A 55 28.74 -11.66 10.27
CA SER A 55 30.04 -12.27 9.94
C SER A 55 29.94 -13.78 9.71
N ASP A 56 28.93 -14.44 10.27
CA ASP A 56 28.61 -15.85 10.04
C ASP A 56 27.75 -16.03 8.77
N ALA A 57 28.20 -15.43 7.66
CA ALA A 57 27.55 -15.61 6.37
C ALA A 57 27.88 -17.00 5.81
N GLU A 58 26.90 -17.90 5.80
CA GLU A 58 27.05 -19.24 5.23
C GLU A 58 27.43 -19.20 3.74
N ALA A 59 28.20 -20.20 3.31
CA ALA A 59 28.55 -20.37 1.91
C ALA A 59 27.29 -20.57 1.05
N ALA A 60 27.33 -20.09 -0.19
CA ALA A 60 26.23 -20.26 -1.14
C ALA A 60 25.83 -21.75 -1.25
N PRO A 61 24.53 -22.08 -1.27
CA PRO A 61 24.08 -23.46 -1.33
C PRO A 61 24.58 -24.15 -2.59
N ALA A 62 24.98 -25.42 -2.46
CA ALA A 62 25.47 -26.20 -3.60
C ALA A 62 24.41 -26.26 -4.72
N PRO A 63 24.79 -26.11 -6.01
CA PRO A 63 23.84 -26.10 -7.12
C PRO A 63 23.00 -27.39 -7.19
N ALA A 64 23.57 -28.53 -6.78
CA ALA A 64 22.86 -29.80 -6.69
C ALA A 64 21.67 -29.78 -5.69
N LEU A 65 21.72 -28.96 -4.63
CA LEU A 65 20.60 -28.79 -3.70
C LEU A 65 19.45 -28.05 -4.38
N VAL A 66 19.76 -27.00 -5.15
CA VAL A 66 18.77 -26.24 -5.92
C VAL A 66 18.06 -27.16 -6.92
N GLU A 67 18.82 -27.96 -7.67
CA GLU A 67 18.26 -28.92 -8.62
C GLU A 67 17.35 -29.95 -7.95
N ARG A 68 17.75 -30.47 -6.78
CA ARG A 68 16.92 -31.39 -6.00
C ARG A 68 15.61 -30.76 -5.53
N ILE A 69 15.65 -29.51 -5.06
CA ILE A 69 14.45 -28.78 -4.63
C ILE A 69 13.51 -28.60 -5.83
N VAL A 70 14.03 -28.16 -6.98
CA VAL A 70 13.24 -27.99 -8.21
C VAL A 70 12.64 -29.32 -8.68
N ALA A 71 13.40 -30.41 -8.65
CA ALA A 71 12.93 -31.74 -9.03
C ALA A 71 11.88 -32.29 -8.04
N SER A 72 11.97 -31.93 -6.76
CA SER A 72 11.00 -32.32 -5.72
C SER A 72 9.71 -31.50 -5.75
N ALA A 73 9.69 -30.39 -6.51
CA ALA A 73 8.50 -29.55 -6.58
C ALA A 73 7.33 -30.36 -7.15
N PRO A 74 6.14 -30.35 -6.50
CA PRO A 74 4.99 -31.07 -7.00
C PRO A 74 4.68 -30.55 -8.39
N ALA A 75 4.83 -31.42 -9.41
CA ALA A 75 4.44 -31.10 -10.76
C ALA A 75 3.00 -30.60 -10.71
N ARG A 76 2.79 -29.31 -11.01
CA ARG A 76 1.44 -28.75 -11.17
C ARG A 76 0.75 -29.72 -12.09
N ARG A 77 -0.21 -30.49 -11.55
CA ARG A 77 -1.08 -31.34 -12.36
C ARG A 77 -1.72 -30.36 -13.31
N ARG A 78 -1.17 -30.23 -14.52
CA ARG A 78 -1.83 -29.58 -15.64
C ARG A 78 -3.08 -30.42 -15.83
N SER A 79 -4.11 -29.99 -15.13
CA SER A 79 -5.51 -30.23 -15.36
C SER A 79 -5.70 -31.26 -16.48
N ARG A 80 -5.68 -32.54 -16.11
CA ARG A 80 -6.17 -33.61 -17.00
C ARG A 80 -7.65 -33.36 -17.35
N TRP A 81 -8.34 -32.54 -16.54
CA TRP A 81 -9.73 -32.13 -16.75
C TRP A 81 -9.92 -31.21 -17.96
N LEU A 82 -8.95 -30.34 -18.31
CA LEU A 82 -9.03 -29.50 -19.52
C LEU A 82 -8.91 -30.33 -20.81
N TRP A 83 -8.31 -31.52 -20.76
CA TRP A 83 -8.19 -32.42 -21.92
C TRP A 83 -9.41 -33.34 -22.10
N LEU A 84 -10.12 -33.65 -21.02
CA LEU A 84 -11.34 -34.46 -21.06
C LEU A 84 -12.60 -33.62 -21.32
N ALA A 85 -12.56 -32.31 -21.05
CA ALA A 85 -13.70 -31.41 -21.25
C ALA A 85 -13.88 -30.91 -22.71
N TRP A 86 -12.99 -31.28 -23.64
CA TRP A 86 -13.07 -30.80 -25.03
C TRP A 86 -13.06 -31.92 -26.07
N PRO A 87 -14.23 -32.49 -26.42
CA PRO A 87 -14.35 -33.44 -27.52
C PRO A 87 -14.38 -32.69 -28.85
N GLY A 88 -13.22 -32.22 -29.32
CA GLY A 88 -13.12 -31.68 -30.68
C GLY A 88 -12.03 -30.64 -30.89
N GLY A 89 -10.79 -31.05 -31.17
CA GLY A 89 -9.77 -30.04 -31.43
C GLY A 89 -8.40 -30.53 -31.88
N ARG A 90 -8.33 -31.54 -32.76
CA ARG A 90 -7.11 -31.73 -33.58
C ARG A 90 -7.07 -30.63 -34.65
N SER A 91 -6.72 -29.40 -34.29
CA SER A 91 -6.30 -28.40 -35.27
C SER A 91 -5.26 -27.46 -34.65
N ARG A 92 -4.01 -27.58 -35.12
CA ARG A 92 -2.86 -26.74 -34.73
C ARG A 92 -3.00 -25.26 -35.13
N ARG A 93 -4.20 -24.78 -35.42
CA ARG A 93 -4.48 -23.41 -35.92
C ARG A 93 -5.49 -22.62 -35.07
N ALA A 94 -6.03 -23.20 -33.99
CA ALA A 94 -7.01 -22.51 -33.13
C ALA A 94 -6.39 -21.65 -32.01
N GLY A 95 -5.10 -21.84 -31.69
CA GLY A 95 -4.45 -21.13 -30.57
C GLY A 95 -4.17 -19.64 -30.81
N TRP A 96 -4.11 -19.19 -32.07
CA TRP A 96 -3.74 -17.81 -32.38
C TRP A 96 -4.90 -16.82 -32.28
N TRP A 97 -6.14 -17.26 -32.57
CA TRP A 97 -7.33 -16.40 -32.52
C TRP A 97 -7.83 -16.13 -31.09
N TRP A 98 -7.47 -16.96 -30.11
CA TRP A 98 -7.83 -16.73 -28.70
C TRP A 98 -6.99 -15.64 -28.02
N SER A 99 -5.89 -15.18 -28.63
CA SER A 99 -5.17 -14.02 -28.12
C SER A 99 -5.97 -12.71 -28.26
N GLY A 100 -6.96 -12.64 -29.16
CA GLY A 100 -7.83 -11.47 -29.30
C GLY A 100 -9.01 -11.44 -28.33
N ALA A 101 -9.62 -12.59 -28.01
CA ALA A 101 -10.81 -12.66 -27.17
C ALA A 101 -10.52 -12.38 -25.68
N ALA A 102 -9.31 -12.69 -25.20
CA ALA A 102 -8.90 -12.40 -23.83
C ALA A 102 -8.82 -10.88 -23.54
N PHE A 103 -8.55 -10.05 -24.54
CA PHE A 103 -8.56 -8.58 -24.38
C PHE A 103 -9.96 -7.97 -24.41
N ALA A 104 -10.95 -8.63 -25.01
CA ALA A 104 -12.33 -8.13 -25.07
C ALA A 104 -13.05 -8.19 -23.71
N GLY A 105 -12.68 -9.14 -22.83
CA GLY A 105 -13.32 -9.31 -21.52
C GLY A 105 -12.92 -8.25 -20.47
N VAL A 106 -11.69 -7.74 -20.52
CA VAL A 106 -11.19 -6.75 -19.55
C VAL A 106 -11.74 -5.35 -19.84
N GLY A 107 -12.03 -5.02 -21.10
CA GLY A 107 -12.57 -3.72 -21.50
C GLY A 107 -14.01 -3.47 -21.03
N LEU A 108 -14.87 -4.49 -21.01
CA LEU A 108 -16.28 -4.34 -20.67
C LEU A 108 -16.51 -4.07 -19.17
N ILE A 109 -15.71 -4.69 -18.29
CA ILE A 109 -15.81 -4.47 -16.84
C ILE A 109 -15.22 -3.12 -16.43
N GLY A 110 -14.12 -2.69 -17.07
CA GLY A 110 -13.55 -1.35 -16.85
C GLY A 110 -14.42 -0.21 -17.40
N GLY A 111 -15.08 -0.40 -18.54
CA GLY A 111 -15.95 0.59 -19.16
C GLY A 111 -17.19 0.93 -18.34
N VAL A 112 -17.84 -0.06 -17.73
CA VAL A 112 -19.02 0.16 -16.87
C VAL A 112 -18.65 0.90 -15.58
N ALA A 113 -17.52 0.56 -14.95
CA ALA A 113 -17.04 1.27 -13.76
C ALA A 113 -16.65 2.74 -14.05
N GLY A 114 -15.99 2.99 -15.18
CA GLY A 114 -15.63 4.35 -15.61
C GLY A 114 -16.85 5.23 -15.96
N ALA A 115 -17.85 4.66 -16.64
CA ALA A 115 -19.08 5.38 -16.98
C ALA A 115 -19.88 5.78 -15.73
N LEU A 116 -19.94 4.91 -14.71
CA LEU A 116 -20.60 5.22 -13.44
C LEU A 116 -19.86 6.32 -12.64
N ALA A 117 -18.52 6.33 -12.64
CA ALA A 117 -17.74 7.36 -11.97
C ALA A 117 -17.92 8.75 -12.60
N VAL A 118 -17.92 8.85 -13.95
CA VAL A 118 -18.13 10.12 -14.66
C VAL A 118 -19.56 10.63 -14.46
N SER A 119 -20.55 9.74 -14.50
CA SER A 119 -21.95 10.11 -14.28
C SER A 119 -22.20 10.61 -12.85
N PHE A 120 -21.60 9.95 -11.85
CA PHE A 120 -21.66 10.40 -10.46
C PHE A 120 -20.98 11.76 -10.26
N PHE A 121 -19.80 11.97 -10.85
CA PHE A 121 -19.06 13.23 -10.76
C PHE A 121 -19.78 14.41 -11.44
N LEU A 122 -20.46 14.19 -12.57
CA LEU A 122 -21.28 15.23 -13.22
C LEU A 122 -22.56 15.55 -12.44
N VAL A 123 -23.16 14.55 -11.79
CA VAL A 123 -24.38 14.73 -10.97
C VAL A 123 -24.08 15.39 -9.62
N THR A 124 -22.94 15.12 -9.00
CA THR A 124 -22.54 15.76 -7.73
C THR A 124 -21.73 17.05 -7.92
N GLY A 125 -21.20 17.27 -9.13
CA GLY A 125 -20.35 18.41 -9.48
C GLY A 125 -21.08 19.70 -9.83
N SER A 126 -22.42 19.68 -9.93
CA SER A 126 -23.23 20.90 -10.04
C SER A 126 -23.50 21.55 -8.68
N ALA A 127 -22.43 21.78 -7.91
CA ALA A 127 -22.43 22.83 -6.90
C ALA A 127 -22.30 24.17 -7.65
N SER A 128 -23.41 24.89 -7.70
CA SER A 128 -23.61 26.24 -8.25
C SER A 128 -22.38 27.17 -8.11
N PRO A 129 -21.89 27.83 -9.19
CA PRO A 129 -20.96 28.93 -9.05
C PRO A 129 -21.77 30.18 -8.66
N GLY A 130 -21.98 30.37 -7.36
CA GLY A 130 -22.46 31.64 -6.82
C GLY A 130 -21.31 32.40 -6.17
N PRO A 131 -20.67 33.32 -6.90
CA PRO A 131 -20.21 34.54 -6.27
C PRO A 131 -20.79 35.74 -7.02
N GLU A 132 -21.35 36.68 -6.26
CA GLU A 132 -21.37 38.14 -6.48
C GLU A 132 -22.52 38.72 -5.62
N SER A 133 -22.20 39.05 -4.37
CA SER A 133 -22.99 40.01 -3.58
C SER A 133 -22.01 41.03 -2.98
N SER A 134 -21.20 41.60 -3.88
CA SER A 134 -20.72 42.96 -3.75
C SER A 134 -21.68 43.83 -4.57
N TYR A 135 -22.00 45.02 -4.08
CA TYR A 135 -22.99 45.96 -4.66
C TYR A 135 -24.46 45.61 -4.34
N LEU A 136 -24.94 46.10 -3.19
CA LEU A 136 -26.10 47.01 -3.15
C LEU A 136 -26.23 47.63 -1.74
N THR A 137 -25.83 48.90 -1.69
CA THR A 137 -26.58 49.98 -1.03
C THR A 137 -26.65 50.02 0.50
N THR A 138 -25.76 50.87 1.01
CA THR A 138 -25.97 51.81 2.14
C THR A 138 -27.42 52.28 2.28
N GLY A 139 -28.00 52.09 3.45
CA GLY A 139 -29.25 52.72 3.86
C GLY A 139 -29.50 52.50 5.34
N PHE A 140 -29.44 53.58 6.11
CA PHE A 140 -29.84 53.66 7.51
C PHE A 140 -31.13 52.89 7.81
N GLY A 141 -31.18 52.18 8.93
CA GLY A 141 -32.43 51.58 9.40
C GLY A 141 -32.27 50.56 10.51
N GLY A 142 -31.56 50.91 11.60
CA GLY A 142 -31.74 50.19 12.85
C GLY A 142 -33.12 50.52 13.40
N THR A 143 -34.07 49.60 13.29
CA THR A 143 -35.32 49.66 14.04
C THR A 143 -35.22 48.70 15.22
N ALA A 144 -35.25 49.30 16.40
CA ALA A 144 -35.22 48.67 17.71
C ALA A 144 -36.26 47.55 17.81
N ALA A 145 -35.83 46.43 18.39
CA ALA A 145 -36.74 45.42 18.88
C ALA A 145 -37.50 45.99 20.09
N ASP A 146 -38.81 46.17 19.94
CA ASP A 146 -39.75 46.41 21.03
C ASP A 146 -39.69 45.24 22.02
N TRP A 147 -39.22 45.51 23.23
CA TRP A 147 -39.46 44.68 24.41
C TRP A 147 -40.45 45.43 25.32
N SER A 148 -41.73 45.14 25.12
CA SER A 148 -42.81 45.48 26.05
C SER A 148 -43.01 44.34 27.04
N GLY A 149 -42.99 44.64 28.33
CA GLY A 149 -43.24 43.66 29.39
C GLY A 149 -42.81 44.18 30.77
N GLU A 150 -43.65 45.04 31.34
CA GLU A 150 -43.88 45.16 32.79
C GLU A 150 -44.42 43.85 33.39
#